data_AF-A0A0S1Y3Z3-F1
#
_entry.id   AF-A0A0S1Y3Z3-F1
#
_cell.length_a   1.000
_cell.length_b   1.000
_cell.length_c   1.000
_cell.angle_alpha   90.00
_cell.angle_beta   90.00
_cell.angle_gamma   90.00
#
_symmetry.space_group_name_H-M   'P 1'
#
loop_
_entity.id
_entity.type
_entity.pdbx_description
1 polymer ?
#
loop_
_entity_poly.entity_id
_entity_poly.type
_entity_poly.pdbx_seq_one_letter_code
_entity_poly.pdbx_strand_id
1 'polypeptide(L)'
;MTENSSSAPPTIFLYTEEKRGNQLVESVVIGQFSDFSGSEKLIVVQDPHTRINFVYRIDTFSNNLDAVSITHHTDEEFAARKSISINGATFKLGPPADAVKLLRGKNQWIQDKGSILSVLLQGAATNTKSVGFVRPKIQRDRIDKIPPGVDVEYLRDRSAEG
;
A
#
# COMPACT_ATOMS: atom_id res chain seq x y z
N MET A 1 26.33 -11.76 16.99
CA MET A 1 26.47 -11.36 15.58
C MET A 1 25.13 -10.75 15.18
N THR A 2 24.98 -9.46 15.44
CA THR A 2 23.75 -8.70 15.21
C THR A 2 23.86 -8.09 13.82
N GLU A 3 23.24 -8.74 12.83
CA GLU A 3 23.01 -8.12 11.52
C GLU A 3 22.02 -6.97 11.73
N ASN A 4 22.57 -5.76 11.88
CA ASN A 4 21.81 -4.53 11.81
C ASN A 4 21.45 -4.34 10.33
N SER A 5 20.31 -4.87 9.92
CA SER A 5 19.72 -4.62 8.60
C SER A 5 19.19 -3.18 8.55
N SER A 6 20.12 -2.21 8.57
CA SER A 6 19.87 -0.80 8.26
C SER A 6 19.71 -0.60 6.75
N SER A 7 19.06 -1.54 6.05
CA SER A 7 18.64 -1.30 4.67
C SER A 7 17.41 -0.40 4.73
N ALA A 8 17.45 0.74 4.05
CA ALA A 8 16.28 1.60 3.88
C ALA A 8 15.05 0.75 3.50
N PRO A 9 13.86 1.03 4.06
CA PRO A 9 12.68 0.23 3.79
C PRO A 9 12.39 0.20 2.29
N PRO A 10 11.89 -0.93 1.75
CA PRO A 10 11.64 -1.05 0.32
C PRO A 10 10.58 -0.05 -0.13
N THR A 11 10.77 0.51 -1.32
CA THR A 11 9.88 1.51 -1.90
C THR A 11 9.30 1.04 -3.22
N ILE A 12 8.16 1.62 -3.59
CA ILE A 12 7.51 1.48 -4.90
C ILE A 12 7.06 2.85 -5.40
N PHE A 13 6.81 2.97 -6.70
CA PHE A 13 6.21 4.17 -7.29
C PHE A 13 4.72 3.96 -7.52
N LEU A 14 3.91 4.80 -6.90
CA LEU A 14 2.47 4.85 -7.09
C LEU A 14 2.11 5.98 -8.03
N TYR A 15 1.51 5.64 -9.16
CA TYR A 15 0.90 6.62 -10.05
C TYR A 15 -0.42 7.09 -9.44
N THR A 16 -0.50 8.39 -9.15
CA THR A 16 -1.67 9.03 -8.52
C THR A 16 -2.33 10.03 -9.45
N GLU A 17 -3.65 9.93 -9.62
CA GLU A 17 -4.46 10.91 -10.36
C GLU A 17 -4.93 12.07 -9.45
N GLU A 18 -4.02 12.99 -9.14
CA GLU A 18 -4.29 14.12 -8.25
C GLU A 18 -4.67 15.40 -9.00
N LYS A 19 -5.41 16.30 -8.30
CA LYS A 19 -5.73 17.63 -8.86
C LYS A 19 -4.48 18.47 -9.13
N ARG A 20 -3.37 18.18 -8.45
CA ARG A 20 -2.09 18.88 -8.59
C ARG A 20 -1.24 18.39 -9.76
N GLY A 21 -1.70 17.36 -10.47
CA GLY A 21 -0.98 16.73 -11.56
C GLY A 21 -0.92 15.21 -11.37
N ASN A 22 -0.88 14.50 -12.49
CA ASN A 22 -0.63 13.07 -12.50
C ASN A 22 0.87 12.86 -12.31
N GLN A 23 1.26 12.11 -11.29
CA GLN A 23 2.67 11.89 -10.95
C GLN A 23 2.89 10.48 -10.40
N LEU A 24 4.13 10.02 -10.47
CA LEU A 24 4.61 8.84 -9.78
C LEU A 24 5.21 9.27 -8.46
N VAL A 25 4.65 8.78 -7.36
CA VAL A 25 5.12 9.09 -6.01
C VAL A 25 5.83 7.87 -5.45
N GLU A 26 7.08 8.04 -5.03
CA GLU A 26 7.81 7.02 -4.28
C GLU A 26 7.18 6.86 -2.88
N SER A 27 6.75 5.64 -2.58
CA SER A 27 6.02 5.28 -1.37
C SER A 27 6.66 4.08 -0.69
N VAL A 28 6.63 4.07 0.65
CA VAL A 28 7.28 3.03 1.45
C VAL A 28 6.38 1.81 1.58
N VAL A 29 6.90 0.62 1.31
CA VAL A 29 6.23 -0.66 1.60
C VAL A 29 6.54 -1.06 3.04
N ILE A 30 5.51 -1.11 3.89
CA ILE A 30 5.68 -1.38 5.32
C ILE A 30 5.42 -2.84 5.70
N GLY A 31 4.72 -3.59 4.85
CA GLY A 31 4.45 -5.00 5.14
C GLY A 31 3.35 -5.60 4.29
N GLN A 32 2.87 -6.77 4.70
CA GLN A 32 1.74 -7.46 4.08
C GLN A 32 0.79 -8.04 5.12
N PHE A 33 -0.46 -8.23 4.71
CA PHE A 33 -1.44 -9.08 5.40
C PHE A 33 -1.62 -10.36 4.58
N SER A 34 -1.60 -11.50 5.25
CA SER A 34 -1.98 -12.79 4.66
C SER A 34 -3.14 -13.35 5.47
N ASP A 35 -4.21 -13.76 4.82
CA ASP A 35 -5.24 -14.55 5.49
C ASP A 35 -4.66 -15.91 5.94
N PHE A 36 -5.37 -16.58 6.86
CA PHE A 36 -4.91 -17.86 7.43
C PHE A 36 -4.79 -18.98 6.39
N SER A 37 -5.61 -18.97 5.34
CA SER A 37 -5.52 -19.94 4.23
C SER A 37 -4.36 -19.64 3.27
N GLY A 38 -3.79 -18.43 3.33
CA GLY A 38 -2.78 -17.95 2.39
C GLY A 38 -3.33 -17.59 1.01
N SER A 39 -4.65 -17.60 0.84
CA SER A 39 -5.36 -17.33 -0.40
C SER A 39 -5.40 -15.84 -0.74
N GLU A 40 -5.55 -14.99 0.27
CA GLU A 40 -5.55 -13.55 0.12
C GLU A 40 -4.29 -12.97 0.74
N LYS A 41 -3.53 -12.25 -0.10
CA LYS A 41 -2.35 -11.51 0.30
C LYS A 41 -2.47 -10.08 -0.15
N LEU A 42 -2.30 -9.17 0.79
CA LEU A 42 -2.45 -7.74 0.63
C LEU A 42 -1.15 -7.08 1.02
N ILE A 43 -0.77 -6.02 0.33
CA ILE A 43 0.40 -5.23 0.70
C ILE A 43 -0.05 -4.00 1.47
N VAL A 44 0.86 -3.48 2.28
CA VAL A 44 0.64 -2.24 3.01
C VAL A 44 1.70 -1.25 2.58
N VAL A 45 1.24 -0.08 2.14
CA VAL A 45 2.07 0.98 1.60
C VAL A 45 1.71 2.28 2.31
N GLN A 46 2.73 2.99 2.77
CA GLN A 46 2.59 4.28 3.42
C GLN A 46 2.60 5.39 2.36
N ASP A 47 1.56 6.21 2.38
CA ASP A 47 1.52 7.45 1.61
C ASP A 47 2.48 8.48 2.23
N PRO A 48 3.42 9.05 1.47
CA PRO A 48 4.46 9.92 2.02
C PRO A 48 3.96 11.29 2.46
N HIS A 49 2.82 11.73 1.93
CA HIS A 49 2.23 13.05 2.19
C HIS A 49 1.38 13.07 3.45
N THR A 50 0.59 12.02 3.64
CA THR A 50 -0.39 11.89 4.73
C THR A 50 0.07 10.96 5.85
N ARG A 51 1.10 10.14 5.60
CA ARG A 51 1.56 9.06 6.49
C ARG A 51 0.50 8.00 6.78
N ILE A 52 -0.56 7.96 5.97
CA ILE A 52 -1.59 6.93 6.06
C ILE A 52 -1.04 5.62 5.47
N ASN A 53 -1.24 4.53 6.19
CA ASN A 53 -0.88 3.20 5.73
C ASN A 53 -2.09 2.53 5.07
N PHE A 54 -2.10 2.53 3.75
CA PHE A 54 -3.16 1.89 2.96
C PHE A 54 -2.85 0.42 2.76
N VAL A 55 -3.87 -0.41 2.93
CA VAL A 55 -3.83 -1.84 2.61
C VAL A 55 -4.38 -2.02 1.21
N TYR A 56 -3.59 -2.58 0.31
CA TYR A 56 -3.94 -2.78 -1.09
C TYR A 56 -4.06 -4.26 -1.46
N ARG A 57 -5.08 -4.53 -2.28
CA ARG A 57 -5.12 -5.74 -3.12
C ARG A 57 -4.34 -5.47 -4.41
N ILE A 58 -3.54 -6.45 -4.82
CA ILE A 58 -2.75 -6.37 -6.05
C ILE A 58 -3.55 -6.93 -7.21
N ASP A 59 -3.86 -6.09 -8.20
CA ASP A 59 -4.36 -6.52 -9.51
C ASP A 59 -3.19 -6.58 -10.49
N THR A 60 -2.55 -7.75 -10.56
CA THR A 60 -1.37 -7.96 -11.40
C THR A 60 -1.64 -7.88 -12.90
N PHE A 61 -2.91 -8.03 -13.33
CA PHE A 61 -3.30 -7.96 -14.74
C PHE A 61 -3.31 -6.52 -15.24
N SER A 62 -3.85 -5.60 -14.43
CA SER A 62 -3.95 -4.18 -14.79
C SER A 62 -2.87 -3.29 -14.15
N ASN A 63 -1.93 -3.89 -13.40
CA ASN A 63 -0.93 -3.16 -12.59
C ASN A 63 -1.54 -2.15 -11.60
N ASN A 64 -2.78 -2.39 -11.19
CA ASN A 64 -3.45 -1.54 -10.22
C ASN A 64 -3.27 -2.08 -8.80
N LEU A 65 -3.21 -1.16 -7.87
CA LEU A 65 -3.35 -1.40 -6.44
C LEU A 65 -4.68 -0.82 -5.98
N ASP A 66 -5.53 -1.72 -5.49
CA ASP A 66 -6.87 -1.40 -5.03
C ASP A 66 -6.85 -1.27 -3.51
N ALA A 67 -6.98 -0.04 -3.01
CA ALA A 67 -7.07 0.17 -1.57
C ALA A 67 -8.34 -0.50 -1.03
N VAL A 68 -8.17 -1.31 0.01
CA VAL A 68 -9.27 -2.05 0.64
C VAL A 68 -9.44 -1.72 2.12
N SER A 69 -8.45 -1.09 2.75
CA SER A 69 -8.45 -0.75 4.18
C SER A 69 -7.35 0.29 4.50
N ILE A 70 -7.42 0.89 5.69
CA ILE A 70 -6.35 1.64 6.35
C ILE A 70 -5.99 0.91 7.64
N THR A 71 -4.69 0.80 7.89
CA THR A 71 -4.15 0.20 9.11
C THR A 71 -3.28 1.18 9.89
N HIS A 72 -3.16 0.94 11.19
CA HIS A 72 -2.27 1.67 12.09
C HIS A 72 -1.24 0.74 12.74
N HIS A 73 -1.07 -0.47 12.18
CA HIS A 73 -0.03 -1.38 12.64
C HIS A 73 1.35 -0.82 12.37
N THR A 74 2.23 -1.04 13.33
CA THR A 74 3.61 -0.53 13.34
C THR A 74 4.56 -1.50 12.64
N ASP A 75 5.70 -0.99 12.19
CA ASP A 75 6.75 -1.78 11.54
C ASP A 75 7.22 -2.95 12.44
N GLU A 76 7.26 -2.73 13.76
CA GLU A 76 7.58 -3.76 14.74
C GLU A 76 6.53 -4.88 14.76
N GLU A 77 5.24 -4.56 14.62
CA GLU A 77 4.18 -5.57 14.56
C GLU A 77 4.25 -6.43 13.29
N PHE A 78 4.62 -5.82 12.16
CA PHE A 78 4.89 -6.55 10.91
C PHE A 78 6.13 -7.45 11.02
N ALA A 79 7.21 -6.93 11.61
CA ALA A 79 8.44 -7.69 11.84
C ALA A 79 8.22 -8.87 12.80
N ALA A 80 7.42 -8.66 13.85
CA ALA A 80 7.03 -9.69 14.81
C ALA A 80 6.04 -10.74 14.24
N ARG A 81 5.56 -10.55 13.00
CA ARG A 81 4.60 -11.45 12.32
C ARG A 81 3.33 -11.70 13.15
N LYS A 82 2.83 -10.64 13.80
CA LYS A 82 1.66 -10.69 14.69
C LYS A 82 0.42 -11.18 13.94
N SER A 83 -0.46 -11.90 14.63
CA SER A 83 -1.80 -12.23 14.14
C SER A 83 -2.79 -11.17 14.61
N ILE A 84 -3.65 -10.72 13.70
CA ILE A 84 -4.68 -9.72 13.95
C ILE A 84 -6.03 -10.21 13.44
N SER A 85 -7.12 -9.65 13.95
CA SER A 85 -8.47 -9.95 13.48
C SER A 85 -9.13 -8.68 12.95
N ILE A 86 -9.64 -8.74 11.72
CA ILE A 86 -10.36 -7.65 11.06
C ILE A 86 -11.70 -8.22 10.59
N ASN A 87 -12.82 -7.63 11.01
CA ASN A 87 -14.17 -8.07 10.64
C ASN A 87 -14.42 -9.58 10.86
N GLY A 88 -13.85 -10.16 11.92
CA GLY A 88 -13.97 -11.59 12.24
C GLY A 88 -13.05 -12.52 11.44
N ALA A 89 -12.32 -12.02 10.44
CA ALA A 89 -11.30 -12.76 9.72
C ALA A 89 -9.92 -12.56 10.37
N THR A 90 -9.12 -13.62 10.44
CA THR A 90 -7.78 -13.58 11.02
C THR A 90 -6.72 -13.45 9.94
N PHE A 91 -5.84 -12.46 10.12
CA PHE A 91 -4.72 -12.17 9.23
C PHE A 91 -3.41 -12.28 9.99
N LYS A 92 -2.39 -12.79 9.30
CA LYS A 92 -1.02 -12.78 9.75
C LYS A 92 -0.28 -11.62 9.09
N LEU A 93 0.37 -10.79 9.90
CA LEU A 93 1.25 -9.75 9.41
C LEU A 93 2.56 -10.35 8.90
N GLY A 94 3.13 -9.74 7.87
CA GLY A 94 4.44 -10.11 7.33
C GLY A 94 5.31 -8.88 7.06
N PRO A 95 6.64 -9.01 7.20
CA PRO A 95 7.57 -7.90 7.00
C PRO A 95 7.56 -7.39 5.56
N PRO A 96 8.11 -6.18 5.31
CA PRO A 96 8.20 -5.59 3.96
C PRO A 96 8.81 -6.52 2.90
N ALA A 97 9.82 -7.31 3.28
CA ALA A 97 10.49 -8.25 2.38
C ALA A 97 9.55 -9.31 1.79
N ASP A 98 8.50 -9.71 2.53
CA ASP A 98 7.52 -10.66 2.00
C ASP A 98 6.51 -9.96 1.08
N ALA A 99 6.17 -8.70 1.36
CA ALA A 99 5.29 -7.89 0.52
C ALA A 99 5.90 -7.63 -0.87
N VAL A 100 7.19 -7.28 -0.93
CA VAL A 100 7.91 -7.02 -2.20
C VAL A 100 7.90 -8.25 -3.12
N LYS A 101 7.96 -9.47 -2.57
CA LYS A 101 7.85 -10.71 -3.37
C LYS A 101 6.52 -10.80 -4.11
N LEU A 102 5.43 -10.28 -3.56
CA LEU A 102 4.11 -10.26 -4.20
C LEU A 102 4.07 -9.35 -5.42
N LEU A 103 4.93 -8.33 -5.46
CA LEU A 103 5.02 -7.37 -6.57
C LEU A 103 5.79 -7.92 -7.77
N ARG A 104 6.41 -9.11 -7.65
CA ARG A 104 7.09 -9.83 -8.75
C ARG A 104 8.12 -8.97 -9.49
N GLY A 105 8.86 -8.13 -8.75
CA GLY A 105 9.88 -7.24 -9.30
C GLY A 105 9.34 -5.99 -10.01
N LYS A 106 8.02 -5.79 -10.11
CA LYS A 106 7.44 -4.56 -10.63
C LYS A 106 7.51 -3.45 -9.59
N ASN A 107 8.07 -2.32 -9.99
CA ASN A 107 8.28 -1.18 -9.11
C ASN A 107 7.28 -0.03 -9.33
N GLN A 108 6.55 -0.02 -10.45
CA GLN A 108 5.56 1.01 -10.76
C GLN A 108 4.15 0.41 -10.76
N TRP A 109 3.25 1.07 -10.06
CA TRP A 109 1.88 0.62 -9.85
C TRP A 109 0.90 1.78 -9.95
N ILE A 110 -0.33 1.49 -10.35
CA ILE A 110 -1.41 2.49 -10.46
C ILE A 110 -2.22 2.45 -9.17
N GLN A 111 -2.32 3.59 -8.48
CA GLN A 111 -3.22 3.72 -7.35
C GLN A 111 -4.65 3.96 -7.86
N ASP A 112 -5.55 3.00 -7.64
CA ASP A 112 -6.94 3.18 -8.05
C ASP A 112 -7.64 4.22 -7.17
N LYS A 113 -7.92 5.40 -7.75
CA LYS A 113 -8.55 6.54 -7.05
C LYS A 113 -9.92 6.21 -6.49
N GLY A 114 -10.71 5.39 -7.20
CA GLY A 114 -12.03 4.97 -6.74
C GLY A 114 -11.94 4.19 -5.43
N SER A 115 -11.00 3.25 -5.37
CA SER A 115 -10.70 2.44 -4.18
C SER A 115 -10.21 3.30 -3.01
N ILE A 116 -9.25 4.19 -3.26
CA ILE A 116 -8.71 5.07 -2.22
C ILE A 116 -9.78 5.97 -1.63
N LEU A 117 -10.59 6.59 -2.48
CA LEU A 117 -11.68 7.46 -2.02
C LEU A 117 -12.71 6.67 -1.22
N SER A 118 -13.09 5.46 -1.64
CA SER A 118 -13.98 4.59 -0.86
C SER A 118 -13.43 4.30 0.54
N VAL A 119 -12.13 3.98 0.65
CA VAL A 119 -11.49 3.69 1.94
C VAL A 119 -11.40 4.94 2.83
N LEU A 120 -11.04 6.09 2.27
CA LEU A 120 -10.97 7.35 2.99
C LEU A 120 -12.35 7.80 3.50
N LEU A 121 -13.40 7.69 2.69
CA LEU A 121 -14.78 7.99 3.08
C LEU A 121 -15.24 7.06 4.21
N GLN A 122 -14.94 5.77 4.11
CA GLN A 122 -15.28 4.81 5.18
C GLN A 122 -14.51 5.13 6.47
N GLY A 123 -13.23 5.51 6.37
CA GLY A 123 -12.42 5.93 7.51
C GLY A 123 -12.98 7.17 8.20
N ALA A 124 -13.38 8.17 7.43
CA ALA A 124 -14.03 9.37 7.97
C ALA A 124 -15.38 9.05 8.64
N ALA A 125 -16.15 8.10 8.10
CA ALA A 125 -17.46 7.73 8.63
C ALA A 125 -17.40 6.88 9.91
N THR A 126 -16.37 6.04 10.07
CA THR A 126 -16.31 5.06 11.16
C THR A 126 -15.67 5.57 12.45
N ASN A 127 -14.90 6.67 12.42
CA ASN A 127 -14.20 7.23 13.60
C ASN A 127 -13.40 6.18 14.41
N THR A 128 -13.02 5.06 13.78
CA THR A 128 -12.30 3.94 14.42
C THR A 128 -10.83 3.93 14.01
N LYS A 129 -9.96 3.37 14.87
CA LYS A 129 -8.51 3.23 14.65
C LYS A 129 -8.12 2.26 13.52
N SER A 130 -9.07 1.81 12.71
CA SER A 130 -8.82 0.94 11.55
C SER A 130 -10.08 0.92 10.69
N VAL A 131 -9.90 0.92 9.37
CA VAL A 131 -11.01 0.70 8.43
C VAL A 131 -11.08 -0.79 8.16
N GLY A 132 -12.20 -1.44 8.47
CA GLY A 132 -12.42 -2.83 8.04
C GLY A 132 -12.37 -2.96 6.50
N PHE A 133 -12.30 -4.17 5.96
CA PHE A 133 -12.24 -4.34 4.49
C PHE A 133 -13.48 -3.75 3.81
N VAL A 134 -13.26 -2.80 2.92
CA VAL A 134 -14.30 -2.10 2.17
C VAL A 134 -14.65 -2.90 0.91
N ARG A 135 -15.95 -3.14 0.67
CA ARG A 135 -16.53 -3.58 -0.61
C ARG A 135 -17.51 -2.50 -1.11
N PRO A 136 -17.74 -2.30 -2.42
CA PRO A 136 -16.84 -2.15 -3.57
C PRO A 136 -16.60 -0.67 -3.96
N LYS A 137 -15.69 -0.50 -4.92
CA LYS A 137 -15.20 0.73 -5.56
C LYS A 137 -16.30 1.66 -6.04
N ILE A 138 -16.08 2.97 -5.90
CA ILE A 138 -16.75 3.97 -6.74
C ILE A 138 -16.48 3.59 -8.21
N GLN A 139 -17.53 3.18 -8.93
CA GLN A 139 -17.42 2.72 -10.31
C GLN A 139 -17.00 3.90 -11.20
N ARG A 140 -15.88 3.72 -11.91
CA ARG A 140 -15.34 4.68 -12.88
C ARG A 140 -14.43 3.98 -13.86
N ASP A 141 -14.05 4.68 -14.92
CA ASP A 141 -12.99 4.23 -15.81
C ASP A 141 -11.67 4.16 -15.07
N ARG A 142 -10.99 3.01 -15.21
CA ARG A 142 -9.71 2.75 -14.57
C ARG A 142 -8.59 3.05 -15.55
N ILE A 143 -7.50 3.58 -15.03
CA ILE A 143 -6.25 3.64 -15.76
C ILE A 143 -5.64 2.25 -15.77
N ASP A 144 -5.33 1.77 -16.96
CA ASP A 144 -4.69 0.48 -17.24
C ASP A 144 -3.19 0.63 -17.53
N LYS A 145 -2.76 1.86 -17.87
CA LYS A 145 -1.38 2.17 -18.20
C LYS A 145 -0.95 3.55 -17.69
N ILE A 146 0.24 3.59 -17.10
CA ILE A 146 0.91 4.82 -16.67
C ILE A 146 1.35 5.58 -17.94
N PRO A 147 0.93 6.85 -18.13
CA PRO A 147 1.35 7.63 -19.28
C PRO A 147 2.88 7.82 -19.32
N PRO A 148 3.49 7.93 -20.52
CA PRO A 148 4.92 8.24 -20.62
C PRO A 148 5.21 9.69 -20.20
N GLY A 149 6.39 9.92 -19.63
CA GLY A 149 6.85 11.27 -19.26
C GLY A 149 6.17 11.87 -18.03
N VAL A 150 5.51 11.04 -17.22
CA VAL A 150 4.93 11.46 -15.94
C VAL A 150 6.05 11.82 -14.95
N ASP A 151 5.88 12.94 -14.26
CA ASP A 151 6.83 13.40 -13.25
C ASP A 151 6.98 12.39 -12.11
N VAL A 152 8.22 12.27 -11.60
CA VAL A 152 8.55 11.36 -10.50
C VAL A 152 8.90 12.17 -9.26
N GLU A 153 8.14 11.96 -8.20
CA GLU A 153 8.39 12.50 -6.87
C GLU A 153 9.08 11.42 -6.02
N TYR A 154 10.32 11.68 -5.62
CA TYR A 154 11.10 10.80 -4.75
C TYR A 154 10.89 11.15 -3.27
N LEU A 155 11.11 10.17 -2.39
CA LEU A 155 11.13 10.43 -0.95
C LEU A 155 12.28 11.41 -0.64
N ARG A 156 11.97 12.48 0.10
CA ARG A 156 12.89 13.60 0.38
C ARG A 156 14.25 13.18 0.94
N ASP A 157 14.33 12.05 1.63
CA ASP A 157 15.56 11.55 2.24
C ASP A 157 16.50 10.83 1.25
N ARG A 158 16.03 10.46 0.03
CA ARG A 158 16.88 9.86 -1.03
C ARG A 158 17.39 10.88 -2.05
N SER A 159 16.78 12.05 -2.13
CA SER A 159 17.21 13.11 -3.05
C SER A 159 18.54 13.78 -2.66
N ALA A 160 19.05 13.50 -1.45
CA ALA A 160 20.28 14.07 -0.91
C ALA A 160 21.54 13.22 -1.17
N GLU A 161 21.40 12.01 -1.75
CA GLU A 161 22.52 11.11 -2.10
C GLU A 161 22.85 11.10 -3.60
N GLY A 162 22.36 12.08 -4.36
CA GLY A 162 22.65 12.28 -5.78
C GLY A 162 23.95 13.03 -6.05
#